data_AF-A0A9X2J0G4-F1
#
_entry.id   AF-A0A9X2J0G4-F1
#
_cell.length_a   1.000
_cell.length_b   1.000
_cell.length_c   1.000
_cell.angle_alpha   90.00
_cell.angle_beta   90.00
_cell.angle_gamma   90.00
#
_symmetry.space_group_name_H-M   'P 1'
#
loop_
_entity.id
_entity.type
_entity.pdbx_description
1 polymer ?
#
loop_
_entity_poly.entity_id
_entity_poly.type
_entity_poly.pdbx_seq_one_letter_code
_entity_poly.pdbx_strand_id
1 'polypeptide(L)'
;MTDIEYVFGLGDGPGRSWSSPADLDLTGTGVFDAVGLDFDGDGYTDDALWDRDGDGVAEISALDLDDDGRLDHFCTDPGGLGTWAEPLWPLSG
;
A
#
# COMPACT_ATOMS: atom_id res chain seq x y z
N MET A 1 13.82 -9.29 8.50
CA MET A 1 12.79 -8.44 7.88
C MET A 1 13.41 -7.84 6.66
N THR A 2 12.78 -8.07 5.53
CA THR A 2 13.09 -7.39 4.27
C THR A 2 12.41 -6.03 4.31
N ASP A 3 13.11 -5.01 3.86
CA ASP A 3 12.49 -3.71 3.61
C ASP A 3 11.59 -3.86 2.37
N ILE A 4 10.46 -3.14 2.34
CA ILE A 4 9.55 -3.07 1.20
C ILE A 4 9.82 -1.77 0.45
N GLU A 5 10.03 -1.87 -0.86
CA GLU A 5 10.21 -0.75 -1.77
C GLU A 5 8.87 -0.27 -2.34
N TYR A 6 8.69 1.05 -2.42
CA TYR A 6 7.49 1.67 -2.97
C TYR A 6 7.78 3.05 -3.54
N VAL A 7 6.87 3.57 -4.38
CA VAL A 7 7.03 4.84 -5.07
C VAL A 7 5.90 5.79 -4.70
N PHE A 8 6.23 7.07 -4.51
CA PHE A 8 5.27 8.16 -4.35
C PHE A 8 5.52 9.25 -5.38
N GLY A 9 4.47 9.70 -6.06
CA GLY A 9 4.59 10.74 -7.08
C GLY A 9 3.25 11.35 -7.47
N LEU A 10 3.33 12.41 -8.28
CA LEU A 10 2.17 13.19 -8.71
C LEU A 10 1.61 12.73 -10.07
N GLY A 11 2.19 11.70 -10.69
CA GLY A 11 1.78 11.22 -12.01
C GLY A 11 2.33 12.00 -13.21
N ASP A 12 3.11 13.06 -12.99
CA ASP A 12 3.66 13.95 -14.03
C ASP A 12 5.19 13.77 -14.26
N GLY A 13 5.78 12.74 -13.66
CA GLY A 13 7.21 12.44 -13.75
C GLY A 13 7.58 11.20 -12.95
N PRO A 14 8.88 10.88 -12.84
CA PRO A 14 9.33 9.80 -11.97
C PRO A 14 8.95 10.15 -10.52
N GLY A 15 8.20 9.26 -9.87
CA GLY A 15 7.98 9.33 -8.44
C GLY A 15 9.30 9.17 -7.67
N ARG A 16 9.25 9.46 -6.37
CA ARG A 16 10.35 9.17 -5.45
C ARG A 16 10.17 7.75 -4.92
N SER A 17 11.22 6.94 -5.05
CA SER A 17 11.31 5.64 -4.39
C SER A 17 11.65 5.80 -2.91
N TRP A 18 11.03 4.95 -2.11
CA TRP A 18 11.23 4.81 -0.69
C TRP A 18 11.41 3.33 -0.35
N SER A 19 11.97 3.08 0.82
CA SER A 19 12.17 1.74 1.35
C SER A 19 12.01 1.80 2.86
N SER A 20 11.14 0.96 3.40
CA SER A 20 10.83 0.89 4.83
C SER A 20 10.73 -0.56 5.30
N PRO A 21 11.10 -0.88 6.54
CA PRO A 21 10.87 -2.21 7.09
C PRO A 21 9.38 -2.54 7.09
N ALA A 22 9.01 -3.76 6.70
CA ALA A 22 7.65 -4.25 6.91
C ALA A 22 7.33 -4.28 8.42
N ASP A 23 6.17 -3.75 8.80
CA ASP A 23 5.72 -3.61 10.19
C ASP A 23 4.26 -4.04 10.43
N LEU A 24 3.55 -4.44 9.36
CA LEU A 24 2.17 -4.90 9.38
C LEU A 24 2.05 -6.31 8.77
N ASP A 25 1.23 -7.17 9.38
CA ASP A 25 0.91 -8.53 8.92
C ASP A 25 -0.54 -8.55 8.43
N LEU A 26 -0.74 -8.39 7.12
CA LEU A 26 -2.06 -8.38 6.49
C LEU A 26 -2.56 -9.80 6.18
N THR A 27 -1.65 -10.75 5.95
CA THR A 27 -2.04 -12.14 5.67
C THR A 27 -2.37 -12.96 6.92
N GLY A 28 -2.06 -12.44 8.11
CA GLY A 28 -2.29 -13.11 9.40
C GLY A 28 -1.37 -14.32 9.62
N THR A 29 -0.20 -14.32 8.98
CA THR A 29 0.74 -15.44 9.01
C THR A 29 1.74 -15.37 10.15
N GLY A 30 1.80 -14.23 10.85
CA GLY A 30 2.81 -13.90 11.86
C GLY A 30 4.11 -13.32 11.28
N VAL A 31 4.14 -13.04 9.98
CA VAL A 31 5.26 -12.39 9.28
C VAL A 31 4.76 -11.07 8.71
N PHE A 32 5.48 -9.97 8.94
CA PHE A 32 5.11 -8.69 8.34
C PHE A 32 5.36 -8.72 6.82
N ASP A 33 4.34 -8.33 6.08
CA ASP A 33 4.24 -8.32 4.62
C ASP A 33 3.77 -6.95 4.08
N ALA A 34 3.54 -5.97 4.96
CA ALA A 34 3.15 -4.64 4.56
C ALA A 34 3.84 -3.56 5.41
N VAL A 35 3.82 -2.33 4.88
CA VAL A 35 4.21 -1.10 5.57
C VAL A 35 2.95 -0.32 5.91
N GLY A 36 2.75 0.00 7.19
CA GLY A 36 1.69 0.91 7.64
C GLY A 36 2.07 2.37 7.42
N LEU A 37 1.09 3.20 6.99
CA LEU A 37 1.29 4.62 6.71
C LEU A 37 -0.04 5.39 6.77
N ASP A 38 0.05 6.72 6.70
CA ASP A 38 -1.05 7.66 6.51
C ASP A 38 -1.08 8.03 5.01
N PHE A 39 -1.73 7.22 4.17
CA PHE A 39 -1.72 7.41 2.72
C PHE A 39 -2.79 8.42 2.30
N ASP A 40 -3.97 8.38 2.91
CA ASP A 40 -5.10 9.25 2.57
C ASP A 40 -5.04 10.65 3.24
N GLY A 41 -4.17 10.82 4.25
CA GLY A 41 -3.82 12.10 4.85
C GLY A 41 -4.76 12.54 5.98
N ASP A 42 -5.47 11.62 6.60
CA ASP A 42 -6.42 11.90 7.66
C ASP A 42 -5.77 12.05 9.06
N GLY A 43 -4.50 11.62 9.19
CA GLY A 43 -3.69 11.70 10.39
C GLY A 43 -3.51 10.40 11.17
N TYR A 44 -4.05 9.28 10.68
CA TYR A 44 -3.86 7.94 11.25
C TYR A 44 -2.94 7.07 10.39
N THR A 45 -2.46 5.97 10.97
CA THR A 45 -1.58 5.00 10.29
C THR A 45 -2.33 3.68 10.23
N ASP A 46 -3.33 3.67 9.38
CA ASP A 46 -4.33 2.62 9.14
C ASP A 46 -4.35 2.16 7.68
N ASP A 47 -3.76 2.95 6.78
CA ASP A 47 -3.45 2.52 5.43
C ASP A 47 -2.21 1.63 5.37
N ALA A 48 -2.09 0.87 4.28
CA ALA A 48 -1.01 -0.08 4.08
C ALA A 48 -0.51 -0.13 2.63
N LEU A 49 0.81 -0.27 2.47
CA LEU A 49 1.44 -0.71 1.23
C LEU A 49 1.85 -2.17 1.37
N TRP A 50 1.22 -3.04 0.59
CA TRP A 50 1.30 -4.49 0.71
C TRP A 50 2.20 -5.09 -0.39
N ASP A 51 3.23 -5.81 0.05
CA ASP A 51 4.02 -6.76 -0.76
C ASP A 51 3.29 -8.11 -0.77
N ARG A 52 2.45 -8.29 -1.79
CA ARG A 52 1.50 -9.40 -1.84
C ARG A 52 2.17 -10.71 -2.22
N ASP A 53 3.24 -10.67 -3.01
CA ASP A 53 3.92 -11.88 -3.49
C ASP A 53 5.26 -12.17 -2.79
N GLY A 54 5.72 -11.26 -1.93
CA GLY A 54 6.86 -11.41 -1.04
C GLY A 54 8.20 -11.15 -1.71
N ASP A 55 8.23 -10.34 -2.77
CA ASP A 55 9.45 -10.03 -3.53
C ASP A 55 10.21 -8.79 -3.02
N GLY A 56 9.64 -8.07 -2.06
CA GLY A 56 10.20 -6.86 -1.45
C GLY A 56 9.75 -5.56 -2.13
N VAL A 57 8.79 -5.60 -3.04
CA VAL A 57 8.14 -4.43 -3.64
C VAL A 57 6.68 -4.39 -3.18
N ALA A 58 6.10 -3.20 -3.03
CA ALA A 58 4.67 -3.10 -2.79
C ALA A 58 3.90 -3.17 -4.12
N GLU A 59 2.84 -3.98 -4.18
CA GLU A 59 1.95 -4.07 -5.35
C GLU A 59 0.64 -3.36 -5.11
N ILE A 60 0.21 -3.24 -3.85
CA ILE A 60 -1.14 -2.81 -3.49
C ILE A 60 -1.07 -1.74 -2.41
N SER A 61 -1.72 -0.60 -2.67
CA SER A 61 -2.12 0.34 -1.64
C SER A 61 -3.51 -0.08 -1.14
N ALA A 62 -3.64 -0.31 0.15
CA ALA A 62 -4.89 -0.65 0.82
C ALA A 62 -5.24 0.46 1.80
N LEU A 63 -6.48 0.97 1.72
CA LEU A 63 -6.92 2.13 2.48
C LEU A 63 -8.09 1.78 3.42
N ASP A 64 -8.05 2.30 4.63
CA ASP A 64 -9.15 2.30 5.62
C ASP A 64 -9.76 3.70 5.60
N LEU A 65 -10.88 3.90 4.88
CA LEU A 65 -11.40 5.25 4.64
C LEU A 65 -12.43 5.69 5.68
N ASP A 66 -12.82 4.79 6.58
CA ASP A 66 -13.82 5.06 7.63
C ASP A 66 -13.32 4.82 9.06
N ASP A 67 -12.01 4.60 9.20
CA ASP A 67 -11.23 4.41 10.43
C ASP A 67 -11.77 3.28 11.32
N ASP A 68 -12.40 2.25 10.72
CA ASP A 68 -12.99 1.14 11.48
C ASP A 68 -11.99 0.01 11.80
N GLY A 69 -10.76 0.13 11.29
CA GLY A 69 -9.70 -0.86 11.38
C GLY A 69 -9.78 -1.93 10.29
N ARG A 70 -10.53 -1.70 9.21
CA ARG A 70 -10.64 -2.60 8.06
C ARG A 70 -10.36 -1.85 6.77
N LEU A 71 -9.54 -2.48 5.94
CA LEU A 71 -9.22 -1.98 4.61
C LEU A 71 -10.45 -2.09 3.68
N ASP A 72 -10.90 -0.94 3.18
CA ASP A 72 -12.05 -0.79 2.30
C ASP A 72 -11.68 -0.80 0.83
N HIS A 73 -10.59 -0.10 0.50
CA HIS A 73 -10.20 0.21 -0.86
C HIS A 73 -8.82 -0.35 -1.17
N PHE A 74 -8.66 -0.91 -2.36
CA PHE A 74 -7.39 -1.48 -2.81
C PHE A 74 -7.07 -0.93 -4.19
N CYS A 75 -5.87 -0.38 -4.35
CA CYS A 75 -5.39 0.24 -5.57
C CYS A 75 -4.00 -0.28 -5.95
N THR A 76 -3.70 -0.30 -7.23
CA THR A 76 -2.40 -0.60 -7.82
C THR A 76 -1.84 0.62 -8.53
N ASP A 77 -0.55 0.55 -8.84
CA ASP A 77 0.16 1.51 -9.68
C ASP A 77 0.98 0.78 -10.77
N PRO A 78 0.34 0.22 -11.80
CA PRO A 78 1.08 -0.46 -12.87
C PRO A 78 1.97 0.48 -13.69
N GLY A 79 1.73 1.80 -13.58
CA GLY A 79 2.58 2.81 -14.20
C GLY A 79 3.87 3.10 -13.43
N GLY A 80 3.95 2.69 -12.16
CA GLY A 80 5.09 3.00 -11.28
C GLY A 80 5.32 4.50 -11.10
N LEU A 81 4.26 5.31 -11.23
CA LEU A 81 4.33 6.77 -11.11
C LEU A 81 4.18 7.25 -9.66
N GLY A 82 3.92 6.32 -8.74
CA GLY A 82 3.63 6.52 -7.34
C GLY A 82 2.27 7.13 -7.06
N THR A 83 1.30 6.95 -7.96
CA THR A 83 -0.05 7.54 -7.83
C THR A 83 -1.07 6.59 -7.19
N TRP A 84 -0.83 5.27 -7.23
CA TRP A 84 -1.72 4.26 -6.62
C TRP A 84 -3.21 4.49 -6.97
N ALA A 85 -3.47 4.76 -8.25
CA ALA A 85 -4.74 5.29 -8.71
C ALA A 85 -5.62 4.26 -9.44
N GLU A 86 -5.11 3.05 -9.71
CA GLU A 86 -5.89 2.01 -10.40
C GLU A 86 -6.56 1.08 -9.39
N PRO A 87 -7.88 1.15 -9.18
CA PRO A 87 -8.52 0.32 -8.18
C PRO A 87 -8.53 -1.16 -8.60
N LEU A 88 -8.22 -2.06 -7.67
CA LEU A 88 -8.18 -3.51 -7.89
C LEU A 88 -9.55 -4.16 -8.05
N TRP A 89 -10.65 -3.45 -7.73
CA TRP A 89 -12.00 -3.72 -8.24
C TRP A 89 -12.95 -2.51 -7.97
N PRO A 90 -14.28 -2.65 -8.13
CA PRO A 90 -15.10 -3.08 -6.99
C PRO A 90 -15.77 -4.41 -7.29
N LEU A 91 -15.56 -5.48 -6.48
CA LEU A 91 -16.26 -6.78 -6.63
C LEU A 91 -17.72 -6.50 -6.96
N SER A 92 -18.01 -6.48 -8.26
CA SER A 92 -19.31 -6.11 -8.77
C SER A 92 -20.03 -7.43 -8.76
N GLY A 93 -21.07 -7.49 -7.93
CA GLY A 93 -21.78 -8.71 -7.54
C GLY A 93 -22.18 -9.66 -8.65
#